data_AF-A0A5C5XNW7-F1
#
_entry.id   AF-A0A5C5XNW7-F1
#
_cell.length_a   1.000
_cell.length_b   1.000
_cell.length_c   1.000
_cell.angle_alpha   90.00
_cell.angle_beta   90.00
_cell.angle_gamma   90.00
#
_symmetry.space_group_name_H-M   'P 1'
#
loop_
_entity.id
_entity.type
_entity.pdbx_description
1 polymer ?
#
loop_
_entity_poly.entity_id
_entity_poly.type
_entity_poly.pdbx_seq_one_letter_code
_entity_poly.pdbx_strand_id
1 'polypeptide(L)'
;MSTYQKKLKRSKNGIVRYIGRNFAGHQEKFYLGWDLSLAEPREALIRELWDHLERHWHYTQGNFHWTPDYLAAAKAIAKGKAPVLPPTFKTKSDPEGYVAALNDIGPAFAPADETLFEAGLKAVSAGIRDRRDVLSTRNNVELTGQTIEEALNGYRDYLQTKGRQPDGSYSTWWKTQLTQLKSWRSFLDVVHRFKDGEQVKVEMTKVDLGHLTTEHAQAMIDAVRSRPLTFDSLRRKDGTRTRLTPSSARGIIKVAVKFFEWLDLSSEFSWLEPRKFRLSKKPEPLTNEEKFVREQKKEVSTVSYEHIRLLSKYALPSERVILLCGLNAAFGPGEIGQLRVPFIRRESGEIVGIRFKTGNPTRHKLWPETLEGLEWQLDRRANFEHGEGTDREIVFLTENGKPLWRITKAGNYSDGVSRQWNRLVNRVQKDHPDFPDYSLGKLRKTAATRILMLAGAAEASLVLAHRTISEDELLECYVQIPWEKLYDAQERFGEEVAPHLKTDRPAFLRQPKNYIGLKKIELIRELHTAGVPVKKIAKAAKVSTMTVYRQIERFNDEKHSNGQC
;
A
#
# COMPACT_ATOMS: atom_id res chain seq x y z
N MET A 1 -6.07 -17.89 14.40
CA MET A 1 -5.18 -18.83 15.10
C MET A 1 -6.04 -19.95 15.65
N SER A 2 -5.82 -21.19 15.23
CA SER A 2 -6.53 -22.37 15.75
C SER A 2 -6.32 -22.46 17.27
N THR A 3 -7.40 -22.71 18.01
CA THR A 3 -7.49 -22.74 19.50
C THR A 3 -6.56 -23.78 20.16
N TYR A 4 -5.76 -24.50 19.37
CA TYR A 4 -5.00 -25.69 19.75
C TYR A 4 -3.47 -25.53 19.66
N GLN A 5 -2.89 -24.33 19.70
CA GLN A 5 -1.43 -24.13 19.75
C GLN A 5 -0.83 -24.12 21.19
N LYS A 6 -1.39 -24.91 22.12
CA LYS A 6 -0.75 -25.08 23.44
C LYS A 6 0.47 -26.01 23.33
N LYS A 7 1.54 -25.82 24.12
CA LYS A 7 2.66 -26.79 24.20
C LYS A 7 2.18 -28.14 24.74
N LEU A 8 2.85 -29.24 24.37
CA LEU A 8 2.60 -30.58 24.92
C LEU A 8 2.78 -30.57 26.45
N LYS A 9 1.90 -31.25 27.20
CA LYS A 9 1.95 -31.29 28.67
C LYS A 9 2.46 -32.64 29.15
N ARG A 10 3.40 -32.65 30.09
CA ARG A 10 3.79 -33.88 30.81
C ARG A 10 2.78 -34.17 31.93
N SER A 11 2.44 -35.43 32.11
CA SER A 11 1.61 -35.94 33.20
C SER A 11 2.31 -37.14 33.88
N LYS A 12 1.75 -37.64 34.99
CA LYS A 12 2.24 -38.85 35.67
C LYS A 12 2.26 -40.10 34.77
N ASN A 13 1.50 -40.10 33.68
CA ASN A 13 1.36 -41.23 32.75
C ASN A 13 1.97 -40.93 31.37
N GLY A 14 2.90 -39.98 31.28
CA GLY A 14 3.53 -39.55 30.04
C GLY A 14 3.00 -38.23 29.48
N ILE A 15 3.42 -37.90 28.27
CA ILE A 15 3.03 -36.72 27.52
C ILE A 15 1.59 -36.86 27.06
N VAL A 16 0.77 -35.84 27.34
CA VAL A 16 -0.66 -35.85 27.09
C VAL A 16 -1.12 -34.67 26.25
N ARG A 17 -2.16 -34.93 25.46
CA ARG A 17 -2.84 -33.92 24.65
C ARG A 17 -4.36 -34.10 24.72
N TYR A 18 -5.08 -32.99 24.61
CA TYR A 18 -6.52 -32.98 24.46
C TYR A 18 -6.85 -32.49 23.05
N ILE A 19 -7.49 -33.34 22.23
CA ILE A 19 -7.84 -33.03 20.84
C ILE A 19 -9.28 -33.46 20.61
N GLY A 20 -10.08 -32.56 20.04
CA GLY A 20 -11.49 -32.81 19.75
C GLY A 20 -12.37 -33.09 20.96
N ARG A 21 -13.66 -33.31 20.71
CA ARG A 21 -14.66 -33.67 21.73
C ARG A 21 -15.26 -35.04 21.43
N ASN A 22 -15.67 -35.78 22.44
CA ASN A 22 -16.45 -37.01 22.26
C ASN A 22 -17.96 -36.72 22.30
N PHE A 23 -18.80 -37.76 22.16
CA PHE A 23 -20.26 -37.64 22.16
C PHE A 23 -20.84 -37.01 23.44
N ALA A 24 -20.12 -37.09 24.57
CA ALA A 24 -20.52 -36.43 25.82
C ALA A 24 -20.09 -34.95 25.89
N GLY A 25 -19.48 -34.41 24.82
CA GLY A 25 -18.99 -33.03 24.75
C GLY A 25 -17.66 -32.79 25.47
N HIS A 26 -17.08 -33.81 26.11
CA HIS A 26 -15.80 -33.72 26.80
C HIS A 26 -14.64 -33.78 25.82
N GLN A 27 -13.56 -33.05 26.10
CA GLN A 27 -12.35 -33.14 25.30
C GLN A 27 -11.68 -34.51 25.46
N GLU A 28 -11.31 -35.15 24.34
CA GLU A 28 -10.68 -36.46 24.42
C GLU A 28 -9.19 -36.33 24.75
N LYS A 29 -8.75 -37.12 25.74
CA LYS A 29 -7.36 -37.15 26.21
C LYS A 29 -6.58 -38.29 25.54
N PHE A 30 -5.48 -37.94 24.90
CA PHE A 30 -4.53 -38.87 24.28
C PHE A 30 -3.22 -38.92 25.08
N TYR A 31 -2.72 -40.12 25.33
CA TYR A 31 -1.41 -40.39 25.94
C TYR A 31 -0.43 -40.77 24.83
N LEU A 32 0.63 -39.98 24.64
CA LEU A 32 1.50 -40.05 23.47
C LEU A 32 2.85 -40.75 23.77
N GLY A 33 3.03 -41.24 24.99
CA GLY A 33 4.29 -41.83 25.49
C GLY A 33 5.12 -40.85 26.31
N TRP A 34 6.34 -41.25 26.67
CA TRP A 34 7.26 -40.43 27.49
C TRP A 34 8.27 -39.65 26.66
N ASP A 35 8.59 -40.16 25.47
CA ASP A 35 9.54 -39.56 24.55
C ASP A 35 8.88 -38.41 23.78
N LEU A 36 9.43 -37.21 23.94
CA LEU A 36 8.94 -36.02 23.27
C LEU A 36 9.09 -36.11 21.74
N SER A 37 10.18 -36.71 21.27
CA SER A 37 10.48 -36.86 19.84
C SER A 37 9.48 -37.77 19.12
N LEU A 38 8.90 -38.74 19.84
CA LEU A 38 7.83 -39.61 19.33
C LEU A 38 6.43 -39.04 19.57
N ALA A 39 6.25 -38.27 20.65
CA ALA A 39 4.96 -37.66 20.99
C ALA A 39 4.56 -36.56 19.99
N GLU A 40 5.50 -35.76 19.50
CA GLU A 40 5.22 -34.67 18.55
C GLU A 40 4.65 -35.18 17.22
N PRO A 41 5.27 -36.15 16.51
CA PRO A 41 4.70 -36.73 15.30
C PRO A 41 3.33 -37.37 15.51
N ARG A 42 3.13 -38.07 16.63
CA ARG A 42 1.83 -38.69 16.96
C ARG A 42 0.74 -37.64 17.17
N GLU A 43 1.07 -36.52 17.82
CA GLU A 43 0.14 -35.42 18.02
C GLU A 43 -0.27 -34.78 16.70
N ALA A 44 0.70 -34.56 15.81
CA ALA A 44 0.47 -34.01 14.48
C ALA A 44 -0.49 -34.89 13.67
N LEU A 45 -0.26 -36.21 13.65
CA LEU A 45 -1.14 -37.16 12.96
C LEU A 45 -2.55 -37.20 13.55
N ILE A 46 -2.71 -37.19 14.89
CA ILE A 46 -4.05 -37.16 15.51
C ILE A 46 -4.77 -35.85 15.18
N ARG A 47 -4.04 -34.73 15.12
CA ARG A 47 -4.60 -33.43 14.76
C ARG A 47 -5.03 -33.39 13.30
N GLU A 48 -4.22 -33.91 12.39
CA GLU A 48 -4.56 -34.01 10.97
C GLU A 48 -5.81 -34.87 10.75
N LEU A 49 -5.94 -35.97 11.47
CA LEU A 49 -7.15 -36.80 11.48
C LEU A 49 -8.39 -36.06 12.02
N TRP A 50 -8.23 -35.24 13.06
CA TRP A 50 -9.30 -34.39 13.59
C TRP A 50 -9.73 -33.30 12.59
N ASP A 51 -8.77 -32.58 12.03
CA ASP A 51 -9.03 -31.49 11.07
C ASP A 51 -9.65 -32.04 9.78
N HIS A 52 -9.28 -33.25 9.34
CA HIS A 52 -9.95 -33.94 8.24
C HIS A 52 -11.42 -34.27 8.57
N LEU A 53 -11.69 -34.81 9.77
CA LEU A 53 -13.04 -35.09 10.23
C LEU A 53 -13.88 -33.79 10.30
N GLU A 54 -13.30 -32.68 10.75
CA GLU A 54 -13.97 -31.37 10.89
C GLU A 54 -14.38 -30.80 9.54
N ARG A 55 -13.47 -30.86 8.55
CA ARG A 55 -13.75 -30.41 7.18
C ARG A 55 -14.86 -31.19 6.50
N HIS A 56 -15.05 -32.46 6.84
CA HIS A 56 -16.04 -33.32 6.18
C HIS A 56 -17.36 -33.44 6.94
N TRP A 57 -17.45 -32.88 8.15
CA TRP A 57 -18.66 -32.88 8.96
C TRP A 57 -19.59 -31.72 8.59
N HIS A 58 -20.39 -31.91 7.51
CA HIS A 58 -21.23 -30.83 6.96
C HIS A 58 -22.74 -30.95 7.18
N TYR A 59 -23.26 -31.94 7.92
CA TYR A 59 -24.67 -32.32 7.75
C TYR A 59 -25.61 -32.41 8.95
N THR A 60 -25.21 -32.01 10.15
CA THR A 60 -26.19 -31.90 11.25
C THR A 60 -25.88 -30.69 12.12
N GLN A 61 -26.89 -29.93 12.53
CA GLN A 61 -26.81 -28.78 13.43
C GLN A 61 -26.40 -29.15 14.88
N GLY A 62 -25.52 -30.14 15.03
CA GLY A 62 -25.05 -30.68 16.31
C GLY A 62 -23.57 -30.41 16.56
N ASN A 63 -23.18 -30.52 17.83
CA ASN A 63 -21.79 -30.40 18.25
C ASN A 63 -20.90 -31.42 17.53
N PHE A 64 -19.82 -30.93 16.91
CA PHE A 64 -18.81 -31.74 16.26
C PHE A 64 -18.03 -32.61 17.28
N HIS A 65 -17.95 -33.92 17.03
CA HIS A 65 -17.30 -34.87 17.94
C HIS A 65 -16.65 -36.04 17.18
N TRP A 66 -15.73 -36.73 17.86
CA TRP A 66 -15.11 -37.95 17.38
C TRP A 66 -16.16 -39.04 17.14
N THR A 67 -16.23 -39.56 15.92
CA THR A 67 -16.96 -40.80 15.65
C THR A 67 -16.22 -42.00 16.27
N PRO A 68 -16.89 -43.13 16.55
CA PRO A 68 -16.23 -44.28 17.18
C PRO A 68 -15.02 -44.78 16.38
N ASP A 69 -15.13 -44.82 15.06
CA ASP A 69 -14.08 -45.30 14.17
C ASP A 69 -12.86 -44.35 14.15
N TYR A 70 -13.09 -43.03 14.03
CA TYR A 70 -12.02 -42.03 14.06
C TYR A 70 -11.34 -41.96 15.43
N LEU A 71 -12.12 -42.08 16.51
CA LEU A 71 -11.58 -42.13 17.86
C LEU A 71 -10.66 -43.34 18.07
N ALA A 72 -11.07 -44.50 17.55
CA ALA A 72 -10.28 -45.72 17.61
C ALA A 72 -8.96 -45.56 16.83
N ALA A 73 -9.01 -45.00 15.62
CA ALA A 73 -7.82 -44.70 14.82
C ALA A 73 -6.88 -43.71 15.53
N ALA A 74 -7.41 -42.61 16.07
CA ALA A 74 -6.62 -41.64 16.84
C ALA A 74 -5.97 -42.28 18.08
N LYS A 75 -6.68 -43.14 18.81
CA LYS A 75 -6.15 -43.90 19.95
C LYS A 75 -5.08 -44.92 19.52
N ALA A 76 -5.18 -45.49 18.32
CA ALA A 76 -4.16 -46.36 17.75
C ALA A 76 -2.86 -45.60 17.44
N ILE A 77 -2.97 -44.41 16.84
CA ILE A 77 -1.84 -43.50 16.58
C ILE A 77 -1.14 -43.10 17.89
N ALA A 78 -1.92 -42.75 18.91
CA ALA A 78 -1.38 -42.40 20.24
C ALA A 78 -0.55 -43.55 20.85
N LYS A 79 -0.94 -44.80 20.58
CA LYS A 79 -0.22 -46.02 20.99
C LYS A 79 0.96 -46.39 20.07
N GLY A 80 1.24 -45.59 19.04
CA GLY A 80 2.33 -45.82 18.09
C GLY A 80 2.03 -46.81 16.98
N LYS A 81 0.76 -47.14 16.72
CA LYS A 81 0.38 -47.91 15.53
C LYS A 81 0.40 -47.03 14.28
N ALA A 82 0.54 -47.66 13.11
CA ALA A 82 0.46 -46.98 11.83
C ALA A 82 -0.88 -46.22 11.71
N PRO A 83 -0.86 -44.95 11.25
CA PRO A 83 -2.07 -44.17 11.06
C PRO A 83 -2.92 -44.74 9.91
N VAL A 84 -4.21 -44.92 10.17
CA VAL A 84 -5.18 -45.37 9.17
C VAL A 84 -6.36 -44.41 9.13
N LEU A 85 -6.94 -44.20 7.95
CA LEU A 85 -8.15 -43.42 7.77
C LEU A 85 -9.37 -44.36 7.74
N PRO A 86 -10.26 -44.33 8.73
CA PRO A 86 -11.49 -45.12 8.67
C PRO A 86 -12.53 -44.51 7.71
N PRO A 87 -13.32 -45.33 7.00
CA PRO A 87 -14.38 -44.82 6.16
C PRO A 87 -15.51 -44.22 7.01
N THR A 88 -15.97 -43.03 6.63
CA THR A 88 -17.17 -42.41 7.19
C THR A 88 -18.44 -43.13 6.70
N PHE A 89 -19.59 -42.86 7.33
CA PHE A 89 -20.88 -43.38 6.86
C PHE A 89 -21.13 -43.06 5.37
N LYS A 90 -20.78 -41.85 4.93
CA LYS A 90 -20.93 -41.42 3.53
C LYS A 90 -19.99 -42.18 2.59
N THR A 91 -18.73 -42.35 2.99
CA THR A 91 -17.73 -43.01 2.13
C THR A 91 -17.88 -44.53 2.10
N LYS A 92 -18.55 -45.15 3.08
CA LYS A 92 -18.91 -46.59 3.01
C LYS A 92 -19.80 -46.91 1.81
N SER A 93 -20.65 -45.98 1.39
CA SER A 93 -21.48 -46.09 0.19
C SER A 93 -20.87 -45.43 -1.06
N ASP A 94 -19.72 -44.77 -0.93
CA ASP A 94 -19.06 -44.00 -1.99
C ASP A 94 -17.55 -44.31 -2.02
N PRO A 95 -17.15 -45.37 -2.75
CA PRO A 95 -15.75 -45.77 -2.86
C PRO A 95 -14.83 -44.68 -3.45
N GLU A 96 -15.32 -43.86 -4.39
CA GLU A 96 -14.55 -42.74 -4.95
C GLU A 96 -14.29 -41.66 -3.91
N GLY A 97 -15.33 -41.31 -3.14
CA GLY A 97 -15.23 -40.40 -2.01
C GLY A 97 -14.21 -40.85 -0.96
N TYR A 98 -14.06 -42.16 -0.75
CA TYR A 98 -13.06 -42.69 0.17
C TYR A 98 -11.61 -42.50 -0.34
N VAL A 99 -11.37 -42.72 -1.64
CA VAL A 99 -10.06 -42.43 -2.26
C VAL A 99 -9.74 -40.93 -2.20
N ALA A 100 -10.73 -40.08 -2.47
CA ALA A 100 -10.57 -38.63 -2.36
C ALA A 100 -10.22 -38.20 -0.94
N ALA A 101 -10.87 -38.79 0.07
CA ALA A 101 -10.60 -38.51 1.48
C ALA A 101 -9.17 -38.92 1.88
N LEU A 102 -8.68 -40.07 1.40
CA LEU A 102 -7.31 -40.52 1.66
C LEU A 102 -6.25 -39.61 1.00
N ASN A 103 -6.53 -39.13 -0.23
CA ASN A 103 -5.67 -38.16 -0.91
C ASN A 103 -5.67 -36.79 -0.22
N ASP A 104 -6.81 -36.37 0.36
CA ASP A 104 -6.95 -35.10 1.07
C ASP A 104 -6.24 -35.10 2.44
N ILE A 105 -6.31 -36.20 3.19
CA ILE A 105 -5.61 -36.30 4.50
C ILE A 105 -4.10 -36.49 4.34
N GLY A 106 -3.64 -36.97 3.17
CA GLY A 106 -2.23 -37.07 2.84
C GLY A 106 -1.61 -38.46 3.04
N PRO A 107 -0.37 -38.63 2.55
CA PRO A 107 0.25 -39.95 2.34
C PRO A 107 0.67 -40.66 3.62
N ALA A 108 0.58 -40.00 4.78
CA ALA A 108 0.90 -40.63 6.05
C ALA A 108 -0.12 -41.71 6.41
N PHE A 109 -1.38 -41.60 5.95
CA PHE A 109 -2.48 -42.50 6.32
C PHE A 109 -2.67 -43.63 5.30
N ALA A 110 -2.77 -44.86 5.80
CA ALA A 110 -3.21 -46.01 5.03
C ALA A 110 -4.75 -46.17 5.08
N PRO A 111 -5.39 -46.84 4.11
CA PRO A 111 -6.81 -47.13 4.20
C PRO A 111 -7.08 -48.14 5.33
N ALA A 112 -8.10 -47.90 6.17
CA ALA A 112 -8.54 -48.90 7.16
C ALA A 112 -9.31 -50.07 6.52
N ASP A 113 -9.96 -49.81 5.38
CA ASP A 113 -10.68 -50.78 4.54
C ASP A 113 -10.03 -50.82 3.15
N GLU A 114 -9.15 -51.79 2.93
CA GLU A 114 -8.37 -51.92 1.69
C GLU A 114 -9.26 -52.30 0.49
N THR A 115 -10.29 -53.11 0.73
CA THR A 115 -11.24 -53.53 -0.32
C THR A 115 -12.06 -52.36 -0.85
N LEU A 116 -12.57 -51.49 0.04
CA LEU A 116 -13.30 -50.29 -0.35
C LEU A 116 -12.40 -49.30 -1.10
N PHE A 117 -11.14 -49.18 -0.67
CA PHE A 117 -10.15 -48.33 -1.34
C PHE A 117 -9.83 -48.80 -2.75
N GLU A 118 -9.59 -50.10 -2.96
CA GLU A 118 -9.37 -50.68 -4.29
C GLU A 118 -10.57 -50.51 -5.22
N ALA A 119 -11.79 -50.70 -4.70
CA ALA A 119 -13.03 -50.46 -5.45
C ALA A 119 -13.12 -48.99 -5.90
N GLY A 120 -12.75 -48.05 -5.02
CA GLY A 120 -12.67 -46.63 -5.33
C GLY A 120 -11.63 -46.32 -6.40
N LEU A 121 -10.44 -46.92 -6.35
CA LEU A 121 -9.40 -46.72 -7.36
C LEU A 121 -9.86 -47.19 -8.75
N LYS A 122 -10.59 -48.30 -8.83
CA LYS A 122 -11.19 -48.79 -10.08
C LYS A 122 -12.24 -47.82 -10.61
N ALA A 123 -13.14 -47.33 -9.75
CA ALA A 123 -14.18 -46.38 -10.11
C ALA A 123 -13.59 -45.04 -10.61
N VAL A 124 -12.65 -44.46 -9.86
CA VAL A 124 -11.92 -43.23 -10.27
C VAL A 124 -11.21 -43.43 -11.61
N SER A 125 -10.56 -44.59 -11.83
CA SER A 125 -9.87 -44.88 -13.09
C SER A 125 -10.84 -45.00 -14.27
N ALA A 126 -12.01 -45.60 -14.08
CA ALA A 126 -13.06 -45.66 -15.08
C ALA A 126 -13.60 -44.25 -15.40
N GLY A 127 -13.92 -43.45 -14.37
CA GLY A 127 -14.40 -42.08 -14.55
C GLY A 127 -13.36 -41.15 -15.19
N ILE A 128 -12.05 -41.38 -15.00
CA ILE A 128 -10.98 -40.67 -15.72
C ILE A 128 -10.97 -41.05 -17.20
N ARG A 129 -11.18 -42.33 -17.54
CA ARG A 129 -11.24 -42.80 -18.93
C ARG A 129 -12.45 -42.22 -19.65
N ASP A 130 -13.64 -42.28 -19.05
CA ASP A 130 -14.86 -41.71 -19.63
C ASP A 130 -14.74 -40.19 -19.83
N ARG A 131 -14.19 -39.47 -18.84
CA ARG A 131 -13.93 -38.03 -18.98
C ARG A 131 -12.85 -37.73 -20.03
N ARG A 132 -11.88 -38.61 -20.24
CA ARG A 132 -10.86 -38.46 -21.27
C ARG A 132 -11.47 -38.62 -22.66
N ASP A 133 -12.39 -39.55 -22.84
CA ASP A 133 -13.07 -39.79 -24.12
C ASP A 133 -14.06 -38.65 -24.46
N VAL A 134 -14.72 -38.08 -23.45
CA VAL A 134 -15.54 -36.85 -23.60
C VAL A 134 -14.69 -35.60 -23.88
N LEU A 135 -13.47 -35.54 -23.37
CA LEU A 135 -12.56 -34.41 -23.62
C LEU A 135 -11.82 -34.53 -24.95
N SER A 136 -11.50 -35.73 -25.42
CA SER A 136 -10.89 -35.93 -26.74
C SER A 136 -11.86 -35.63 -27.89
N THR A 137 -13.16 -35.73 -27.65
CA THR A 137 -14.21 -35.35 -28.61
C THR A 137 -14.48 -33.82 -28.65
N ARG A 138 -13.94 -33.03 -27.71
CA ARG A 138 -14.11 -31.56 -27.62
C ARG A 138 -13.01 -30.71 -28.28
N ASN A 139 -12.15 -31.30 -29.11
CA ASN A 139 -11.11 -30.55 -29.82
C ASN A 139 -11.61 -29.65 -30.95
N ASN A 140 -12.91 -29.61 -31.24
CA ASN A 140 -13.51 -28.50 -31.97
C ASN A 140 -13.82 -27.38 -30.96
N VAL A 141 -12.97 -26.35 -30.95
CA VAL A 141 -13.22 -25.11 -30.19
C VAL A 141 -14.45 -24.45 -30.81
N GLU A 142 -15.62 -24.68 -30.22
CA GLU A 142 -16.82 -23.94 -30.59
C GLU A 142 -16.62 -22.47 -30.23
N LEU A 143 -16.84 -21.59 -31.21
CA LEU A 143 -16.84 -20.16 -30.98
C LEU A 143 -17.97 -19.82 -30.00
N THR A 144 -17.64 -19.06 -28.96
CA THR A 144 -18.61 -18.66 -27.94
C THR A 144 -19.50 -17.53 -28.41
N GLY A 145 -19.08 -16.79 -29.44
CA GLY A 145 -19.73 -15.55 -29.89
C GLY A 145 -19.46 -14.37 -28.96
N GLN A 146 -18.68 -14.56 -27.89
CA GLN A 146 -18.32 -13.55 -26.92
C GLN A 146 -16.83 -13.25 -27.03
N THR A 147 -16.45 -11.99 -26.91
CA THR A 147 -15.06 -11.53 -27.07
C THR A 147 -14.41 -11.18 -25.73
N ILE A 148 -13.08 -11.15 -25.71
CA ILE A 148 -12.30 -10.66 -24.57
C ILE A 148 -12.67 -9.19 -24.24
N GLU A 149 -12.95 -8.36 -25.25
CA GLU A 149 -13.35 -6.96 -25.06
C GLU A 149 -14.67 -6.83 -24.29
N GLU A 150 -15.67 -7.63 -24.64
CA GLU A 150 -16.95 -7.68 -23.93
C GLU A 150 -16.76 -8.14 -22.48
N ALA A 151 -15.96 -9.19 -22.27
CA ALA A 151 -15.59 -9.65 -20.93
C ALA A 151 -14.88 -8.56 -20.10
N LEU A 152 -13.94 -7.82 -20.69
CA LEU A 152 -13.24 -6.72 -20.02
C LEU A 152 -14.17 -5.57 -19.65
N ASN A 153 -15.17 -5.27 -20.48
CA ASN A 153 -16.21 -4.29 -20.16
C ASN A 153 -17.10 -4.79 -19.01
N GLY A 154 -17.57 -6.04 -19.06
CA GLY A 154 -18.32 -6.66 -17.97
C GLY A 154 -17.55 -6.64 -16.65
N TYR A 155 -16.24 -6.94 -16.68
CA TYR A 155 -15.41 -6.88 -15.47
C TYR A 155 -15.23 -5.46 -14.94
N ARG A 156 -15.08 -4.47 -15.82
CA ARG A 156 -15.03 -3.05 -15.41
C ARG A 156 -16.32 -2.67 -14.69
N ASP A 157 -17.46 -3.08 -15.22
CA ASP A 157 -18.78 -2.73 -14.68
C ASP A 157 -19.03 -3.47 -13.35
N TYR A 158 -18.55 -4.71 -13.22
CA TYR A 158 -18.45 -5.43 -11.94
C TYR A 158 -17.60 -4.67 -10.91
N LEU A 159 -16.40 -4.23 -11.28
CA LEU A 159 -15.52 -3.46 -10.37
C LEU A 159 -16.16 -2.14 -9.96
N GLN A 160 -16.89 -1.48 -10.86
CA GLN A 160 -17.64 -0.27 -10.56
C GLN A 160 -18.79 -0.56 -9.59
N THR A 161 -19.57 -1.60 -9.82
CA THR A 161 -20.70 -1.95 -8.96
C THR A 161 -20.23 -2.37 -7.56
N LYS A 162 -19.26 -3.28 -7.48
CA LYS A 162 -18.71 -3.78 -6.20
C LYS A 162 -17.90 -2.74 -5.45
N GLY A 163 -17.29 -1.80 -6.17
CA GLY A 163 -16.44 -0.77 -5.59
C GLY A 163 -17.14 0.48 -5.11
N ARG A 164 -18.43 0.62 -5.40
CA ARG A 164 -19.24 1.79 -5.06
C ARG A 164 -19.58 1.81 -3.57
N GLN A 165 -19.27 2.92 -2.92
CA GLN A 165 -19.63 3.20 -1.54
C GLN A 165 -21.08 3.72 -1.45
N PRO A 166 -21.71 3.73 -0.25
CA PRO A 166 -23.08 4.24 -0.09
C PRO A 166 -23.28 5.68 -0.57
N ASP A 167 -22.24 6.51 -0.52
CA ASP A 167 -22.23 7.89 -1.02
C ASP A 167 -22.06 8.00 -2.55
N GLY A 168 -22.00 6.87 -3.25
CA GLY A 168 -21.77 6.78 -4.68
C GLY A 168 -20.31 6.94 -5.11
N SER A 169 -19.38 7.19 -4.18
CA SER A 169 -17.96 7.33 -4.46
C SER A 169 -17.24 5.96 -4.53
N TYR A 170 -15.95 5.99 -4.84
CA TYR A 170 -15.11 4.80 -4.88
C TYR A 170 -13.95 4.96 -3.90
N SER A 171 -13.63 3.89 -3.17
CA SER A 171 -12.41 3.85 -2.38
C SER A 171 -11.17 4.01 -3.29
N THR A 172 -10.07 4.53 -2.72
CA THR A 172 -8.80 4.67 -3.45
C THR A 172 -8.30 3.34 -4.01
N TRP A 173 -8.56 2.25 -3.29
CA TRP A 173 -8.18 0.91 -3.72
C TRP A 173 -8.95 0.50 -4.98
N TRP A 174 -10.28 0.66 -5.00
CA TRP A 174 -11.10 0.32 -6.17
C TRP A 174 -10.76 1.15 -7.41
N LYS A 175 -10.49 2.45 -7.22
CA LYS A 175 -10.01 3.32 -8.31
C LYS A 175 -8.68 2.90 -8.88
N THR A 176 -7.78 2.44 -8.01
CA THR A 176 -6.50 1.90 -8.41
C THR A 176 -6.71 0.66 -9.28
N GLN A 177 -7.64 -0.24 -8.91
CA GLN A 177 -8.00 -1.39 -9.75
C GLN A 177 -8.56 -0.96 -11.11
N LEU A 178 -9.50 0.00 -11.15
CA LEU A 178 -10.06 0.51 -12.41
C LEU A 178 -9.01 1.16 -13.32
N THR A 179 -8.08 1.92 -12.75
CA THR A 179 -6.98 2.54 -13.49
C THR A 179 -6.01 1.49 -14.00
N GLN A 180 -5.71 0.47 -13.20
CA GLN A 180 -4.87 -0.66 -13.61
C GLN A 180 -5.52 -1.49 -14.73
N LEU A 181 -6.83 -1.73 -14.66
CA LEU A 181 -7.60 -2.39 -15.73
C LEU A 181 -7.55 -1.58 -17.02
N LYS A 182 -7.77 -0.26 -16.93
CA LYS A 182 -7.65 0.65 -18.07
C LYS A 182 -6.25 0.61 -18.68
N SER A 183 -5.20 0.70 -17.85
CA SER A 183 -3.82 0.60 -18.33
C SER A 183 -3.53 -0.74 -18.98
N TRP A 184 -4.02 -1.85 -18.40
CA TRP A 184 -3.87 -3.17 -18.99
C TRP A 184 -4.46 -3.24 -20.39
N ARG A 185 -5.73 -2.84 -20.53
CA ARG A 185 -6.42 -2.79 -21.83
C ARG A 185 -5.64 -1.96 -22.84
N SER A 186 -5.19 -0.77 -22.46
CA SER A 186 -4.37 0.06 -23.35
C SER A 186 -3.07 -0.62 -23.77
N PHE A 187 -2.46 -1.46 -22.92
CA PHE A 187 -1.28 -2.24 -23.31
C PHE A 187 -1.62 -3.37 -24.25
N LEU A 188 -2.77 -4.03 -24.08
CA LEU A 188 -3.26 -5.06 -25.01
C LEU A 188 -3.52 -4.47 -26.41
N ASP A 189 -4.00 -3.22 -26.48
CA ASP A 189 -4.30 -2.53 -27.74
C ASP A 189 -3.06 -2.12 -28.55
N VAL A 190 -1.87 -2.12 -27.94
CA VAL A 190 -0.60 -1.71 -28.58
C VAL A 190 0.41 -2.85 -28.69
N VAL A 191 0.01 -4.10 -28.44
CA VAL A 191 0.94 -5.23 -28.60
C VAL A 191 1.20 -5.48 -30.08
N HIS A 192 2.48 -5.52 -30.44
CA HIS A 192 2.95 -5.98 -31.74
C HIS A 192 3.62 -7.35 -31.56
N ARG A 193 3.42 -8.25 -32.52
CA ARG A 193 4.19 -9.49 -32.66
C ARG A 193 5.02 -9.40 -33.94
N PHE A 194 6.21 -9.98 -33.92
CA PHE A 194 6.97 -10.20 -35.14
C PHE A 194 6.43 -11.45 -35.84
N LYS A 195 5.98 -11.29 -37.07
CA LYS A 195 5.59 -12.39 -37.95
C LYS A 195 6.30 -12.17 -39.28
N ASP A 196 7.10 -13.16 -39.70
CA ASP A 196 7.85 -13.13 -40.95
C ASP A 196 8.77 -11.90 -41.11
N GLY A 197 9.33 -11.42 -39.99
CA GLY A 197 10.22 -10.24 -39.96
C GLY A 197 9.50 -8.90 -39.82
N GLU A 198 8.17 -8.85 -39.91
CA GLU A 198 7.37 -7.63 -39.81
C GLU A 198 6.67 -7.50 -38.44
N GLN A 199 6.54 -6.27 -37.93
CA GLN A 199 5.76 -5.98 -36.73
C GLN A 199 4.27 -5.89 -37.05
N VAL A 200 3.53 -6.95 -36.73
CA VAL A 200 2.08 -6.99 -36.90
C VAL A 200 1.39 -6.65 -35.58
N LYS A 201 0.48 -5.68 -35.61
CA LYS A 201 -0.38 -5.35 -34.45
C LYS A 201 -1.31 -6.52 -34.16
N VAL A 202 -1.34 -6.99 -32.92
CA VAL A 202 -2.23 -8.08 -32.50
C VAL A 202 -3.44 -7.50 -31.80
N GLU A 203 -4.63 -7.75 -32.34
CA GLU A 203 -5.89 -7.34 -31.73
C GLU A 203 -6.29 -8.32 -30.60
N MET A 204 -5.52 -8.32 -29.51
CA MET A 204 -5.70 -9.27 -28.40
C MET A 204 -7.08 -9.22 -27.75
N THR A 205 -7.78 -8.09 -27.82
CA THR A 205 -9.09 -7.89 -27.19
C THR A 205 -10.25 -8.38 -28.05
N LYS A 206 -10.06 -8.57 -29.37
CA LYS A 206 -11.13 -9.02 -30.28
C LYS A 206 -11.20 -10.54 -30.44
N VAL A 207 -10.34 -11.28 -29.75
CA VAL A 207 -10.33 -12.74 -29.78
C VAL A 207 -11.59 -13.25 -29.08
N ASP A 208 -12.27 -14.23 -29.70
CA ASP A 208 -13.40 -14.94 -29.10
C ASP A 208 -12.94 -15.70 -27.85
N LEU A 209 -13.77 -15.75 -26.81
CA LEU A 209 -13.44 -16.40 -25.55
C LEU A 209 -13.17 -17.91 -25.73
N GLY A 210 -13.75 -18.58 -26.72
CA GLY A 210 -13.42 -19.97 -27.05
C GLY A 210 -11.94 -20.17 -27.40
N HIS A 211 -11.30 -19.14 -27.95
CA HIS A 211 -9.86 -19.13 -28.26
C HIS A 211 -8.98 -18.57 -27.14
N LEU A 212 -9.53 -18.18 -25.99
CA LEU A 212 -8.77 -17.75 -24.82
C LEU A 212 -8.13 -18.96 -24.12
N THR A 213 -7.07 -19.47 -24.73
CA THR A 213 -6.24 -20.55 -24.16
C THR A 213 -5.30 -20.04 -23.08
N THR A 214 -4.63 -20.96 -22.36
CA THR A 214 -3.56 -20.61 -21.40
C THR A 214 -2.46 -19.78 -22.04
N GLU A 215 -2.08 -20.08 -23.28
CA GLU A 215 -1.06 -19.36 -24.04
C GLU A 215 -1.53 -17.94 -24.40
N HIS A 216 -2.79 -17.77 -24.78
CA HIS A 216 -3.38 -16.46 -25.04
C HIS A 216 -3.44 -15.62 -23.76
N ALA A 217 -3.94 -16.18 -22.66
CA ALA A 217 -3.94 -15.50 -21.37
C ALA A 217 -2.52 -15.12 -20.91
N GLN A 218 -1.54 -15.99 -21.13
CA GLN A 218 -0.13 -15.68 -20.83
C GLN A 218 0.38 -14.53 -21.69
N ALA A 219 0.06 -14.50 -22.98
CA ALA A 219 0.44 -13.39 -23.86
C ALA A 219 -0.16 -12.04 -23.40
N MET A 220 -1.40 -12.05 -22.90
CA MET A 220 -2.04 -10.85 -22.34
C MET A 220 -1.35 -10.36 -21.05
N ILE A 221 -0.84 -11.27 -20.21
CA ILE A 221 -0.01 -10.91 -19.05
C ILE A 221 1.36 -10.38 -19.51
N ASP A 222 1.94 -10.97 -20.54
CA ASP A 222 3.28 -10.66 -21.05
C ASP A 222 3.38 -9.26 -21.66
N ALA A 223 2.26 -8.76 -22.19
CA ALA A 223 2.10 -7.37 -22.63
C ALA A 223 2.50 -6.35 -21.55
N VAL A 224 2.39 -6.71 -20.26
CA VAL A 224 2.76 -5.85 -19.13
C VAL A 224 3.97 -6.40 -18.37
N ARG A 225 4.15 -7.72 -18.33
CA ARG A 225 5.27 -8.39 -17.66
C ARG A 225 6.62 -7.95 -18.20
N SER A 226 6.70 -7.70 -19.51
CA SER A 226 7.87 -7.17 -20.24
C SER A 226 8.20 -5.70 -19.95
N ARG A 227 7.38 -5.04 -19.11
CA ARG A 227 7.55 -3.64 -18.70
C ARG A 227 7.71 -2.70 -19.89
N PRO A 228 6.69 -2.60 -20.76
CA PRO A 228 6.74 -1.72 -21.92
C PRO A 228 6.94 -0.24 -21.51
N LEU A 229 7.23 0.61 -22.49
CA LEU A 229 7.28 2.05 -22.27
C LEU A 229 5.93 2.56 -21.74
N THR A 230 6.00 3.47 -20.78
CA THR A 230 4.80 4.14 -20.26
C THR A 230 4.16 5.01 -21.34
N PHE A 231 2.82 5.12 -21.36
CA PHE A 231 2.12 5.95 -22.35
C PHE A 231 2.56 7.42 -22.32
N ASP A 232 2.86 7.97 -21.14
CA ASP A 232 3.38 9.33 -21.03
C ASP A 232 4.74 9.46 -21.72
N SER A 233 5.61 8.47 -21.54
CA SER A 233 6.92 8.44 -22.21
C SER A 233 6.81 8.26 -23.73
N LEU A 234 5.77 7.59 -24.22
CA LEU A 234 5.50 7.53 -25.66
C LEU A 234 5.07 8.90 -26.21
N ARG A 235 4.42 9.74 -25.39
CA ARG A 235 3.94 11.08 -25.77
C ARG A 235 4.95 12.20 -25.59
N ARG A 236 6.01 11.99 -24.79
CA ARG A 236 7.02 13.01 -24.54
C ARG A 236 7.83 13.32 -25.80
N LYS A 237 7.96 14.62 -26.10
CA LYS A 237 8.74 15.13 -27.22
C LYS A 237 10.24 15.20 -26.93
N ASP A 238 10.63 15.19 -25.65
CA ASP A 238 12.02 15.27 -25.20
C ASP A 238 12.83 13.98 -25.45
N GLY A 239 12.22 12.96 -26.05
CA GLY A 239 12.87 11.66 -26.32
C GLY A 239 13.04 10.76 -25.10
N THR A 240 12.67 11.20 -23.90
CA THR A 240 12.87 10.43 -22.67
C THR A 240 12.01 9.17 -22.67
N ARG A 241 12.65 8.01 -22.77
CA ARG A 241 12.01 6.70 -22.75
C ARG A 241 12.03 6.09 -21.34
N THR A 242 10.86 5.96 -20.70
CA THR A 242 10.69 5.39 -19.37
C THR A 242 9.79 4.15 -19.44
N ARG A 243 10.35 3.00 -19.08
CA ARG A 243 9.64 1.73 -18.93
C ARG A 243 8.76 1.72 -17.69
N LEU A 244 7.71 0.92 -17.72
CA LEU A 244 6.86 0.65 -16.57
C LEU A 244 7.71 0.13 -15.40
N THR A 245 7.45 0.55 -14.16
CA THR A 245 8.21 0.00 -13.02
C THR A 245 7.75 -1.43 -12.69
N PRO A 246 8.60 -2.29 -12.08
CA PRO A 246 8.17 -3.62 -11.68
C PRO A 246 6.98 -3.60 -10.71
N SER A 247 6.89 -2.59 -9.85
CA SER A 247 5.76 -2.45 -8.93
C SER A 247 4.45 -2.10 -9.65
N SER A 248 4.52 -1.21 -10.64
CA SER A 248 3.36 -0.86 -11.47
C SER A 248 2.90 -2.05 -12.31
N ALA A 249 3.84 -2.75 -12.96
CA ALA A 249 3.56 -3.96 -13.71
C ALA A 249 2.90 -5.03 -12.83
N ARG A 250 3.43 -5.28 -11.62
CA ARG A 250 2.84 -6.21 -10.66
C ARG A 250 1.42 -5.83 -10.27
N GLY A 251 1.14 -4.53 -10.08
CA GLY A 251 -0.20 -4.04 -9.78
C GLY A 251 -1.20 -4.34 -10.90
N ILE A 252 -0.79 -4.09 -12.15
CA ILE A 252 -1.60 -4.37 -13.34
C ILE A 252 -1.82 -5.88 -13.53
N ILE A 253 -0.76 -6.69 -13.39
CA ILE A 253 -0.83 -8.16 -13.49
C ILE A 253 -1.79 -8.73 -12.44
N LYS A 254 -1.80 -8.19 -11.21
CA LYS A 254 -2.78 -8.62 -10.19
C LYS A 254 -4.22 -8.41 -10.63
N VAL A 255 -4.52 -7.29 -11.31
CA VAL A 255 -5.86 -7.00 -11.84
C VAL A 255 -6.20 -7.96 -12.99
N ALA A 256 -5.23 -8.23 -13.87
CA ALA A 256 -5.40 -9.18 -14.97
C ALA A 256 -5.67 -10.61 -14.50
N VAL A 257 -4.97 -11.08 -13.46
CA VAL A 257 -5.22 -12.40 -12.88
C VAL A 257 -6.63 -12.47 -12.27
N LYS A 258 -7.04 -11.44 -11.51
CA LYS A 258 -8.40 -11.36 -10.95
C LYS A 258 -9.49 -11.28 -12.02
N PHE A 259 -9.17 -10.74 -13.20
CA PHE A 259 -10.09 -10.76 -14.34
C PHE A 259 -10.37 -12.18 -14.80
N PHE A 260 -9.34 -13.02 -14.97
CA PHE A 260 -9.54 -14.43 -15.34
C PHE A 260 -10.28 -15.21 -14.25
N GLU A 261 -9.94 -14.99 -12.97
CA GLU A 261 -10.66 -15.60 -11.84
C GLU A 261 -12.15 -15.18 -11.81
N TRP A 262 -12.44 -13.91 -12.09
CA TRP A 262 -13.83 -13.43 -12.20
C TRP A 262 -14.54 -14.00 -13.43
N LEU A 263 -13.83 -14.13 -14.55
CA LEU A 263 -14.39 -14.61 -15.81
C LEU A 263 -14.84 -16.07 -15.70
N ASP A 264 -14.04 -16.93 -15.06
CA ASP A 264 -14.38 -18.34 -14.78
C ASP A 264 -15.61 -18.48 -13.87
N LEU A 265 -15.76 -17.56 -12.90
CA LEU A 265 -16.87 -17.58 -11.94
C LEU A 265 -18.13 -16.86 -12.45
N SER A 266 -18.06 -16.17 -13.58
CA SER A 266 -19.18 -15.39 -14.10
C SER A 266 -20.14 -16.28 -14.88
N SER A 267 -21.42 -16.24 -14.55
CA SER A 267 -22.47 -16.90 -15.34
C SER A 267 -22.81 -16.16 -16.64
N GLU A 268 -22.28 -14.96 -16.85
CA GLU A 268 -22.53 -14.13 -18.03
C GLU A 268 -21.67 -14.55 -19.24
N PHE A 269 -20.58 -15.29 -19.00
CA PHE A 269 -19.62 -15.66 -20.04
C PHE A 269 -19.45 -17.18 -20.08
N SER A 270 -19.34 -17.73 -21.29
CA SER A 270 -19.20 -19.18 -21.51
C SER A 270 -17.77 -19.70 -21.30
N TRP A 271 -16.84 -18.84 -20.86
CA TRP A 271 -15.45 -19.22 -20.67
C TRP A 271 -15.24 -19.93 -19.34
N LEU A 272 -14.51 -21.05 -19.39
CA LEU A 272 -14.06 -21.78 -18.21
C LEU A 272 -12.54 -21.81 -18.19
N GLU A 273 -11.96 -21.73 -17.00
CA GLU A 273 -10.52 -21.76 -16.81
C GLU A 273 -9.94 -23.08 -17.37
N PRO A 274 -9.00 -23.02 -18.33
CA PRO A 274 -8.39 -24.22 -18.90
C PRO A 274 -7.71 -25.08 -17.84
N ARG A 275 -7.65 -26.40 -18.06
CA ARG A 275 -6.90 -27.29 -17.16
C ARG A 275 -5.44 -26.86 -17.07
N LYS A 276 -4.91 -26.83 -15.85
CA LYS A 276 -3.53 -26.42 -15.54
C LYS A 276 -3.24 -24.95 -15.92
N PHE A 277 -4.23 -24.07 -15.84
CA PHE A 277 -4.04 -22.64 -16.06
C PHE A 277 -3.07 -22.03 -15.03
N ARG A 278 -1.79 -21.99 -15.41
CA ARG A 278 -0.69 -21.51 -14.57
C ARG A 278 0.01 -20.39 -15.30
N LEU A 279 -0.34 -19.16 -14.93
CA LEU A 279 0.27 -17.96 -15.49
C LEU A 279 1.55 -17.57 -14.73
N SER A 280 2.58 -17.19 -15.46
CA SER A 280 3.78 -16.54 -14.91
C SER A 280 3.50 -15.06 -14.67
N LYS A 281 3.49 -14.68 -13.37
CA LYS A 281 3.01 -13.38 -12.87
C LYS A 281 4.13 -12.40 -12.49
N LYS A 282 5.41 -12.83 -12.52
CA LYS A 282 6.55 -12.01 -12.06
C LYS A 282 6.97 -11.04 -13.17
N PRO A 283 6.87 -9.70 -12.98
CA PRO A 283 7.41 -8.74 -13.94
C PRO A 283 8.92 -8.91 -14.11
N GLU A 284 9.43 -8.51 -15.27
CA GLU A 284 10.87 -8.42 -15.49
C GLU A 284 11.54 -7.54 -14.42
N PRO A 285 12.76 -7.91 -13.97
CA PRO A 285 13.50 -7.09 -13.03
C PRO A 285 13.93 -5.76 -13.67
N LEU A 286 14.45 -4.85 -12.84
CA LEU A 286 15.13 -3.65 -13.35
C LEU A 286 16.39 -4.05 -14.11
N THR A 287 16.65 -3.40 -15.25
CA THR A 287 17.95 -3.51 -15.93
C THR A 287 19.03 -2.88 -15.06
N ASN A 288 20.31 -3.17 -15.35
CA ASN A 288 21.41 -2.60 -14.56
C ASN A 288 21.48 -1.07 -14.70
N GLU A 289 21.18 -0.54 -15.89
CA GLU A 289 21.09 0.90 -16.15
C GLU A 289 19.94 1.53 -15.35
N GLU A 290 18.77 0.87 -15.31
CA GLU A 290 17.64 1.34 -14.50
C GLU A 290 17.95 1.32 -13.00
N LYS A 291 18.68 0.30 -12.52
CA LYS A 291 19.14 0.23 -11.13
C LYS A 291 20.09 1.37 -10.81
N PHE A 292 21.10 1.59 -11.66
CA PHE A 292 22.08 2.65 -11.51
C PHE A 292 21.43 4.05 -11.49
N VAL A 293 20.56 4.36 -12.46
CA VAL A 293 19.79 5.62 -12.48
C VAL A 293 18.92 5.77 -11.23
N ARG A 294 18.35 4.66 -10.73
CA ARG A 294 17.55 4.69 -9.50
C ARG A 294 18.41 4.93 -8.27
N GLU A 295 19.62 4.41 -8.20
CA GLU A 295 20.58 4.64 -7.12
C GLU A 295 21.06 6.08 -7.10
N GLN A 296 21.44 6.65 -8.24
CA GLN A 296 21.74 8.09 -8.32
C GLN A 296 20.55 8.95 -7.84
N LYS A 297 19.32 8.59 -8.21
CA LYS A 297 18.12 9.28 -7.71
C LYS A 297 17.88 9.10 -6.21
N LYS A 298 18.44 8.06 -5.58
CA LYS A 298 18.40 7.89 -4.12
C LYS A 298 19.41 8.81 -3.42
N GLU A 299 20.57 9.05 -4.02
CA GLU A 299 21.55 10.00 -3.48
C GLU A 299 20.96 11.41 -3.43
N VAL A 300 20.21 11.83 -4.46
CA VAL A 300 19.48 13.11 -4.50
C VAL A 300 18.11 13.02 -3.80
N SER A 301 17.95 12.18 -2.77
CA SER A 301 16.65 11.94 -2.13
C SER A 301 16.35 12.73 -0.86
N THR A 302 17.35 13.43 -0.33
CA THR A 302 17.20 14.37 0.78
C THR A 302 17.31 15.82 0.30
N VAL A 303 16.84 16.75 1.12
CA VAL A 303 16.94 18.19 0.90
C VAL A 303 18.13 18.69 1.70
N SER A 304 19.09 19.35 1.04
CA SER A 304 20.26 19.92 1.73
C SER A 304 19.86 21.07 2.64
N TYR A 305 20.71 21.42 3.61
CA TYR A 305 20.46 22.58 4.48
C TYR A 305 20.41 23.91 3.72
N GLU A 306 21.23 24.07 2.68
CA GLU A 306 21.15 25.25 1.80
C GLU A 306 19.79 25.34 1.11
N HIS A 307 19.26 24.21 0.63
CA HIS A 307 17.94 24.17 0.04
C HIS A 307 16.82 24.38 1.07
N ILE A 308 16.96 23.88 2.30
CA ILE A 308 16.03 24.18 3.41
C ILE A 308 16.01 25.68 3.70
N ARG A 309 17.18 26.32 3.76
CA ARG A 309 17.30 27.78 3.93
C ARG A 309 16.58 28.54 2.83
N LEU A 310 16.77 28.11 1.59
CA LEU A 310 16.12 28.73 0.45
C LEU A 310 14.60 28.54 0.47
N LEU A 311 14.13 27.33 0.79
CA LEU A 311 12.71 27.04 0.96
C LEU A 311 12.09 27.89 2.07
N SER A 312 12.73 27.98 3.24
CA SER A 312 12.25 28.81 4.35
C SER A 312 12.16 30.29 3.96
N LYS A 313 13.20 30.80 3.29
CA LYS A 313 13.27 32.19 2.79
C LYS A 313 12.11 32.54 1.85
N TYR A 314 11.73 31.62 0.97
CA TYR A 314 10.66 31.84 -0.02
C TYR A 314 9.27 31.44 0.46
N ALA A 315 9.14 30.69 1.55
CA ALA A 315 7.87 30.18 2.06
C ALA A 315 6.95 31.29 2.56
N LEU A 316 5.68 31.25 2.15
CA LEU A 316 4.61 31.97 2.84
C LEU A 316 4.32 31.31 4.19
N PRO A 317 3.70 32.01 5.16
CA PRO A 317 3.41 31.44 6.48
C PRO A 317 2.80 30.04 6.46
N SER A 318 1.73 29.81 5.68
CA SER A 318 1.09 28.48 5.59
C SER A 318 2.00 27.41 4.94
N GLU A 319 2.82 27.80 3.97
CA GLU A 319 3.77 26.88 3.31
C GLU A 319 4.93 26.53 4.25
N ARG A 320 5.32 27.46 5.14
CA ARG A 320 6.33 27.24 6.18
C ARG A 320 5.84 26.22 7.21
N VAL A 321 4.57 26.28 7.62
CA VAL A 321 3.99 25.23 8.50
C VAL A 321 4.06 23.86 7.82
N ILE A 322 3.77 23.76 6.52
CA ILE A 322 3.89 22.50 5.76
C ILE A 322 5.34 22.00 5.71
N LEU A 323 6.30 22.91 5.44
CA LEU A 323 7.73 22.61 5.46
C LEU A 323 8.16 22.05 6.83
N LEU A 324 7.76 22.71 7.91
CA LEU A 324 8.07 22.32 9.28
C LEU A 324 7.44 20.96 9.65
N CYS A 325 6.17 20.72 9.31
CA CYS A 325 5.54 19.41 9.53
C CYS A 325 6.26 18.28 8.77
N GLY A 326 6.74 18.56 7.55
CA GLY A 326 7.47 17.58 6.74
C GLY A 326 8.88 17.28 7.28
N LEU A 327 9.57 18.27 7.84
CA LEU A 327 10.91 18.11 8.42
C LEU A 327 10.88 17.56 9.84
N ASN A 328 10.03 18.09 10.71
CA ASN A 328 9.99 17.73 12.11
C ASN A 328 9.27 16.39 12.36
N ALA A 329 8.06 16.23 11.83
CA ALA A 329 7.22 15.04 12.07
C ALA A 329 7.29 14.00 10.94
N ALA A 330 8.12 14.22 9.93
CA ALA A 330 8.21 13.37 8.73
C ALA A 330 6.85 13.15 8.02
N PHE A 331 5.92 14.12 8.13
CA PHE A 331 4.60 13.99 7.56
C PHE A 331 4.61 14.16 6.03
N GLY A 332 3.83 13.31 5.35
CA GLY A 332 3.48 13.44 3.96
C GLY A 332 2.16 14.23 3.76
N PRO A 333 1.75 14.43 2.49
CA PRO A 333 0.57 15.25 2.18
C PRO A 333 -0.71 14.81 2.88
N GLY A 334 -0.94 13.50 2.98
CA GLY A 334 -2.12 12.94 3.64
C GLY A 334 -2.12 13.13 5.15
N GLU A 335 -0.96 12.97 5.81
CA GLU A 335 -0.83 13.17 7.27
C GLU A 335 -1.04 14.64 7.64
N ILE A 336 -0.43 15.57 6.90
CA ILE A 336 -0.65 17.01 7.09
C ILE A 336 -2.13 17.35 6.82
N GLY A 337 -2.66 16.90 5.68
CA GLY A 337 -4.02 17.25 5.27
C GLY A 337 -5.13 16.68 6.17
N GLN A 338 -4.83 15.62 6.92
CA GLN A 338 -5.75 14.98 7.85
C GLN A 338 -5.42 15.30 9.32
N LEU A 339 -4.39 16.11 9.61
CA LEU A 339 -4.02 16.47 10.98
C LEU A 339 -5.21 17.12 11.70
N ARG A 340 -5.50 16.64 12.91
CA ARG A 340 -6.64 17.08 13.71
C ARG A 340 -6.17 17.91 14.91
N VAL A 341 -6.99 18.90 15.29
CA VAL A 341 -6.73 19.77 16.45
C VAL A 341 -6.47 18.97 17.74
N PRO A 342 -7.25 17.93 18.09
CA PRO A 342 -7.03 17.18 19.33
C PRO A 342 -5.72 16.39 19.40
N PHE A 343 -5.02 16.22 18.25
CA PHE A 343 -3.74 15.53 18.22
C PHE A 343 -2.58 16.46 18.59
N ILE A 344 -2.78 17.77 18.57
CA ILE A 344 -1.76 18.76 18.93
C ILE A 344 -1.87 19.02 20.43
N ARG A 345 -0.90 18.53 21.20
CA ARG A 345 -0.75 18.76 22.64
C ARG A 345 0.14 19.98 22.85
N ARG A 346 -0.48 21.15 23.03
CA ARG A 346 0.25 22.43 23.11
C ARG A 346 1.12 22.49 24.35
N GLU A 347 0.63 21.95 25.45
CA GLU A 347 1.26 21.99 26.76
C GLU A 347 2.55 21.16 26.80
N SER A 348 2.55 19.99 26.14
CA SER A 348 3.75 19.14 26.05
C SER A 348 4.61 19.43 24.82
N GLY A 349 4.11 20.24 23.88
CA GLY A 349 4.76 20.50 22.60
C GLY A 349 4.87 19.22 21.77
N GLU A 350 3.78 18.46 21.63
CA GLU A 350 3.79 17.17 20.93
C GLU A 350 2.60 17.00 19.99
N ILE A 351 2.78 16.17 18.96
CA ILE A 351 1.66 15.57 18.23
C ILE A 351 1.50 14.13 18.69
N VAL A 352 0.32 13.77 19.20
CA VAL A 352 -0.03 12.41 19.62
C VAL A 352 -1.27 11.94 18.88
N GLY A 353 -1.15 10.85 18.11
CA GLY A 353 -2.27 10.37 17.31
C GLY A 353 -2.03 8.99 16.70
N ILE A 354 -2.75 8.75 15.61
CA ILE A 354 -2.62 7.53 14.80
C ILE A 354 -2.35 7.91 13.34
N ARG A 355 -1.51 7.13 12.68
CA ARG A 355 -1.29 7.27 11.24
C ARG A 355 -2.51 6.79 10.48
N PHE A 356 -3.25 7.72 9.88
CA PHE A 356 -4.50 7.43 9.18
C PHE A 356 -4.43 6.30 8.13
N LYS A 357 -3.27 6.09 7.49
CA LYS A 357 -3.09 5.03 6.49
C LYS A 357 -3.00 3.63 7.09
N THR A 358 -2.37 3.48 8.25
CA THR A 358 -2.01 2.17 8.83
C THR A 358 -2.63 1.91 10.20
N GLY A 359 -3.17 2.92 10.86
CA GLY A 359 -3.68 2.83 12.24
C GLY A 359 -2.58 2.80 13.31
N ASN A 360 -1.31 2.86 12.92
CA ASN A 360 -0.20 2.78 13.87
C ASN A 360 -0.19 4.02 14.79
N PRO A 361 0.08 3.85 16.10
CA PRO A 361 0.26 4.99 17.00
C PRO A 361 1.47 5.82 16.58
N THR A 362 1.36 7.14 16.72
CA THR A 362 2.42 8.09 16.35
C THR A 362 2.58 9.15 17.41
N ARG A 363 3.82 9.43 17.78
CA ARG A 363 4.16 10.59 18.60
C ARG A 363 5.33 11.35 18.00
N HIS A 364 5.26 12.67 18.08
CA HIS A 364 6.29 13.56 17.56
C HIS A 364 6.49 14.72 18.53
N LYS A 365 7.72 14.91 19.01
CA LYS A 365 8.10 16.15 19.70
C LYS A 365 8.12 17.30 18.70
N LEU A 366 7.60 18.45 19.10
CA LEU A 366 7.53 19.64 18.25
C LEU A 366 8.71 20.58 18.53
N TRP A 367 9.42 20.97 17.47
CA TRP A 367 10.34 22.10 17.55
C TRP A 367 9.58 23.39 17.90
N PRO A 368 10.20 24.36 18.59
CA PRO A 368 9.58 25.64 18.89
C PRO A 368 8.97 26.32 17.65
N GLU A 369 9.68 26.33 16.52
CA GLU A 369 9.20 26.92 15.26
C GLU A 369 7.99 26.16 14.69
N THR A 370 7.94 24.83 14.90
CA THR A 370 6.80 24.02 14.43
C THR A 370 5.57 24.29 15.29
N LEU A 371 5.74 24.41 16.60
CA LEU A 371 4.66 24.72 17.53
C LEU A 371 4.10 26.12 17.23
N GLU A 372 4.96 27.13 17.11
CA GLU A 372 4.57 28.51 16.73
C GLU A 372 3.81 28.52 15.40
N GLY A 373 4.29 27.78 14.40
CA GLY A 373 3.61 27.68 13.11
C GLY A 373 2.25 27.00 13.17
N LEU A 374 2.11 25.97 14.01
CA LEU A 374 0.83 25.31 14.22
C LEU A 374 -0.15 26.21 14.97
N GLU A 375 0.31 26.96 15.98
CA GLU A 375 -0.50 27.95 16.70
C GLU A 375 -1.00 29.03 15.75
N TRP A 376 -0.12 29.62 14.95
CA TRP A 376 -0.52 30.57 13.90
C TRP A 376 -1.56 29.98 12.95
N GLN A 377 -1.41 28.72 12.56
CA GLN A 377 -2.36 28.05 11.66
C GLN A 377 -3.71 27.79 12.34
N LEU A 378 -3.73 27.51 13.66
CA LEU A 378 -4.94 27.35 14.46
C LEU A 378 -5.68 28.68 14.65
N ASP A 379 -4.95 29.77 14.87
CA ASP A 379 -5.53 31.12 14.97
C ASP A 379 -6.11 31.56 13.63
N ARG A 380 -5.37 31.35 12.54
CA ARG A 380 -5.85 31.60 11.18
C ARG A 380 -7.12 30.79 10.89
N ARG A 381 -7.15 29.53 11.32
CA ARG A 381 -8.28 28.62 11.15
C ARG A 381 -9.53 29.08 11.89
N ALA A 382 -9.38 29.70 13.07
CA ALA A 382 -10.52 30.21 13.85
C ALA A 382 -11.34 31.27 13.07
N ASN A 383 -10.74 31.91 12.07
CA ASN A 383 -11.40 32.92 11.23
C ASN A 383 -12.13 32.36 10.00
N PHE A 384 -12.17 31.04 9.80
CA PHE A 384 -12.86 30.43 8.66
C PHE A 384 -14.16 29.77 9.10
N GLU A 385 -15.13 29.70 8.19
CA GLU A 385 -16.26 28.78 8.37
C GLU A 385 -15.74 27.34 8.48
N HIS A 386 -16.36 26.55 9.34
CA HIS A 386 -15.95 25.16 9.54
C HIS A 386 -16.93 24.26 8.78
N GLY A 387 -16.42 23.17 8.21
CA GLY A 387 -17.26 22.12 7.62
C GLY A 387 -18.17 21.44 8.66
N GLU A 388 -18.90 20.41 8.24
CA GLU A 388 -19.72 19.60 9.13
C GLU A 388 -18.95 18.37 9.64
N GLY A 389 -19.44 17.76 10.74
CA GLY A 389 -18.90 16.53 11.29
C GLY A 389 -17.40 16.61 11.62
N THR A 390 -16.66 15.59 11.19
CA THR A 390 -15.23 15.44 11.51
C THR A 390 -14.30 16.45 10.83
N ASP A 391 -14.80 17.19 9.83
CA ASP A 391 -14.02 18.22 9.14
C ASP A 391 -13.76 19.43 10.05
N ARG A 392 -14.61 19.62 11.07
CA ARG A 392 -14.46 20.66 12.12
C ARG A 392 -13.25 20.48 13.00
N GLU A 393 -12.53 19.38 12.89
CA GLU A 393 -11.31 19.14 13.66
C GLU A 393 -10.06 19.27 12.80
N ILE A 394 -10.17 19.42 11.47
CA ILE A 394 -9.01 19.46 10.58
C ILE A 394 -8.26 20.79 10.74
N VAL A 395 -6.94 20.71 10.91
CA VAL A 395 -6.05 21.87 11.13
C VAL A 395 -5.89 22.72 9.87
N PHE A 396 -5.72 22.06 8.72
CA PHE A 396 -5.41 22.73 7.46
C PHE A 396 -6.64 22.89 6.58
N LEU A 397 -7.18 24.12 6.58
CA LEU A 397 -8.33 24.50 5.78
C LEU A 397 -7.93 25.47 4.64
N THR A 398 -8.70 25.44 3.55
CA THR A 398 -8.73 26.51 2.55
C THR A 398 -9.37 27.78 3.15
N GLU A 399 -9.24 28.91 2.48
CA GLU A 399 -9.94 30.16 2.86
C GLU A 399 -11.47 29.99 2.93
N ASN A 400 -12.04 29.08 2.15
CA ASN A 400 -13.48 28.75 2.18
C ASN A 400 -13.83 27.63 3.19
N GLY A 401 -13.02 27.45 4.25
CA GLY A 401 -13.33 26.50 5.32
C GLY A 401 -13.20 25.01 5.02
N LYS A 402 -12.87 24.64 3.78
CA LYS A 402 -12.80 23.24 3.33
C LYS A 402 -11.43 22.63 3.66
N PRO A 403 -11.33 21.34 4.06
CA PRO A 403 -10.05 20.68 4.26
C PRO A 403 -9.15 20.76 3.02
N LEU A 404 -7.84 21.00 3.21
CA LEU A 404 -6.87 20.96 2.11
C LEU A 404 -6.78 19.57 1.47
N TRP A 405 -7.07 18.52 2.25
CA TRP A 405 -7.09 17.13 1.83
C TRP A 405 -8.46 16.52 2.08
N ARG A 406 -9.25 16.40 1.02
CA ARG A 406 -10.61 15.84 1.09
C ARG A 406 -10.91 15.01 -0.13
N ILE A 407 -11.85 14.09 -0.01
CA ILE A 407 -12.35 13.34 -1.15
C ILE A 407 -13.23 14.28 -1.98
N THR A 408 -12.92 14.44 -3.26
CA THR A 408 -13.74 15.19 -4.22
C THR A 408 -15.00 14.40 -4.59
N LYS A 409 -15.98 15.03 -5.24
CA LYS A 409 -17.20 14.34 -5.75
C LYS A 409 -16.86 13.16 -6.66
N ALA A 410 -15.77 13.26 -7.42
CA ALA A 410 -15.27 12.17 -8.26
C ALA A 410 -14.59 11.05 -7.46
N GLY A 411 -14.50 11.16 -6.13
CA GLY A 411 -13.83 10.26 -5.18
C GLY A 411 -12.31 10.44 -5.08
N ASN A 412 -11.70 11.41 -5.78
CA ASN A 412 -10.24 11.60 -5.77
C ASN A 412 -9.86 12.48 -4.59
N TYR A 413 -8.75 12.22 -3.91
CA TYR A 413 -8.27 13.15 -2.89
C TYR A 413 -7.84 14.47 -3.54
N SER A 414 -8.32 15.59 -3.00
CA SER A 414 -7.81 16.90 -3.34
C SER A 414 -6.40 17.02 -2.77
N ASP A 415 -5.41 17.11 -3.64
CA ASP A 415 -4.03 17.25 -3.21
C ASP A 415 -3.70 18.73 -2.93
N GLY A 416 -4.42 19.34 -1.98
CA GLY A 416 -4.23 20.75 -1.63
C GLY A 416 -2.86 21.03 -1.02
N VAL A 417 -2.36 20.09 -0.21
CA VAL A 417 -1.06 20.18 0.45
C VAL A 417 0.08 20.13 -0.58
N SER A 418 0.12 19.13 -1.47
CA SER A 418 1.21 19.09 -2.48
C SER A 418 1.09 20.25 -3.47
N ARG A 419 -0.12 20.74 -3.79
CA ARG A 419 -0.26 21.96 -4.61
C ARG A 419 0.26 23.22 -3.91
N GLN A 420 0.18 23.33 -2.58
CA GLN A 420 0.82 24.43 -1.86
C GLN A 420 2.34 24.27 -1.86
N TRP A 421 2.84 23.06 -1.59
CA TRP A 421 4.26 22.75 -1.66
C TRP A 421 4.87 23.03 -3.04
N ASN A 422 4.26 22.54 -4.13
CA ASN A 422 4.75 22.74 -5.49
C ASN A 422 4.74 24.24 -5.86
N ARG A 423 3.80 25.03 -5.32
CA ARG A 423 3.82 26.50 -5.51
C ARG A 423 5.03 27.15 -4.85
N LEU A 424 5.45 26.67 -3.68
CA LEU A 424 6.70 27.11 -3.04
C LEU A 424 7.91 26.72 -3.89
N VAL A 425 8.03 25.46 -4.29
CA VAL A 425 9.15 24.98 -5.12
C VAL A 425 9.24 25.75 -6.44
N ASN A 426 8.13 25.93 -7.15
CA ASN A 426 8.10 26.71 -8.40
C ASN A 426 8.50 28.17 -8.17
N ARG A 427 8.17 28.75 -7.00
CA ARG A 427 8.56 30.12 -6.65
C ARG A 427 10.07 30.24 -6.45
N VAL A 428 10.69 29.26 -5.79
CA VAL A 428 12.14 29.17 -5.65
C VAL A 428 12.80 29.00 -7.02
N GLN A 429 12.32 28.06 -7.84
CA GLN A 429 12.87 27.76 -9.18
C GLN A 429 12.82 28.94 -10.14
N LYS A 430 11.84 29.84 -9.98
CA LYS A 430 11.77 31.07 -10.79
C LYS A 430 12.99 31.97 -10.60
N ASP A 431 13.55 32.02 -9.39
CA ASP A 431 14.72 32.85 -9.06
C ASP A 431 16.03 32.03 -9.03
N HIS A 432 15.92 30.70 -8.90
CA HIS A 432 17.00 29.70 -8.83
C HIS A 432 16.69 28.49 -9.75
N PRO A 433 16.90 28.60 -11.08
CA PRO A 433 16.47 27.57 -12.05
C PRO A 433 17.13 26.20 -11.88
N ASP A 434 18.27 26.14 -11.20
CA ASP A 434 19.02 24.95 -10.83
C ASP A 434 18.44 24.23 -9.59
N PHE A 435 17.51 24.87 -8.87
CA PHE A 435 16.89 24.29 -7.68
C PHE A 435 16.09 23.01 -8.03
N PRO A 436 16.35 21.87 -7.36
CA PRO A 436 15.69 20.62 -7.69
C PRO A 436 14.17 20.65 -7.53
N ASP A 437 13.45 19.91 -8.38
CA ASP A 437 12.01 19.69 -8.24
C ASP A 437 11.72 18.69 -7.11
N TYR A 438 11.76 19.20 -5.87
CA TYR A 438 11.47 18.41 -4.70
C TYR A 438 9.97 18.17 -4.56
N SER A 439 9.55 16.91 -4.48
CA SER A 439 8.23 16.58 -3.94
C SER A 439 8.23 16.69 -2.41
N LEU A 440 7.08 16.94 -1.78
CA LEU A 440 6.97 17.07 -0.32
C LEU A 440 7.53 15.85 0.43
N GLY A 441 7.39 14.66 -0.16
CA GLY A 441 7.94 13.42 0.40
C GLY A 441 9.46 13.41 0.56
N LYS A 442 10.19 14.36 -0.05
CA LYS A 442 11.64 14.53 0.15
C LYS A 442 11.95 15.13 1.52
N LEU A 443 11.07 15.94 2.11
CA LEU A 443 11.21 16.39 3.50
C LEU A 443 11.10 15.21 4.47
N ARG A 444 10.07 14.37 4.29
CA ARG A 444 9.88 13.12 5.05
C ARG A 444 11.10 12.21 4.99
N LYS A 445 11.72 12.07 3.80
CA LYS A 445 12.96 11.31 3.65
C LYS A 445 14.14 11.97 4.36
N THR A 446 14.26 13.30 4.25
CA THR A 446 15.30 14.08 4.93
C THR A 446 15.22 13.86 6.44
N ALA A 447 14.03 14.00 7.02
CA ALA A 447 13.76 13.75 8.43
C ALA A 447 14.17 12.33 8.82
N ALA A 448 13.62 11.31 8.16
CA ALA A 448 13.91 9.91 8.49
C ALA A 448 15.39 9.53 8.32
N THR A 449 16.07 10.06 7.29
CA THR A 449 17.51 9.84 7.10
C THR A 449 18.33 10.49 8.21
N ARG A 450 17.97 11.70 8.67
CA ARG A 450 18.69 12.35 9.79
C ARG A 450 18.43 11.63 11.11
N ILE A 451 17.19 11.25 11.40
CA ILE A 451 16.87 10.43 12.59
C ILE A 451 17.61 9.08 12.56
N LEU A 452 17.70 8.44 11.39
CA LEU A 452 18.48 7.20 11.22
C LEU A 452 19.96 7.40 11.61
N MET A 453 20.55 8.52 11.22
CA MET A 453 21.94 8.84 11.57
C MET A 453 22.12 9.20 13.05
N LEU A 454 21.11 9.82 13.68
CA LEU A 454 21.19 10.29 15.07
C LEU A 454 20.86 9.21 16.11
N ALA A 455 19.91 8.32 15.82
CA ALA A 455 19.39 7.36 16.79
C ALA A 455 19.29 5.90 16.30
N GLY A 456 19.25 5.68 14.98
CA GLY A 456 19.22 4.34 14.39
C GLY A 456 17.91 3.99 13.67
N ALA A 457 17.83 2.74 13.21
CA ALA A 457 16.76 2.28 12.32
C ALA A 457 15.39 2.19 13.02
N ALA A 458 15.36 1.84 14.31
CA ALA A 458 14.13 1.74 15.08
C ALA A 458 13.43 3.11 15.18
N GLU A 459 14.16 4.16 15.53
CA GLU A 459 13.64 5.52 15.66
C GLU A 459 13.27 6.12 14.31
N ALA A 460 14.04 5.81 13.25
CA ALA A 460 13.67 6.18 11.89
C ALA A 460 12.38 5.47 11.43
N SER A 461 12.14 4.23 11.89
CA SER A 461 10.88 3.52 11.67
C SER A 461 9.72 4.18 12.44
N LEU A 462 9.96 4.57 13.70
CA LEU A 462 9.00 5.26 14.56
C LEU A 462 8.57 6.62 14.02
N VAL A 463 9.52 7.47 13.59
CA VAL A 463 9.18 8.79 13.01
C VAL A 463 8.38 8.65 11.72
N LEU A 464 8.56 7.54 10.99
CA LEU A 464 7.78 7.22 9.80
C LEU A 464 6.45 6.52 10.12
N ALA A 465 6.20 6.18 11.38
CA ALA A 465 5.05 5.43 11.86
C ALA A 465 4.88 4.10 11.11
N HIS A 466 6.00 3.44 10.83
CA HIS A 466 6.00 2.09 10.29
C HIS A 466 5.69 1.07 11.39
N ARG A 467 5.15 -0.09 11.02
CA ARG A 467 4.64 -1.07 11.98
C ARG A 467 5.78 -1.76 12.73
N THR A 468 6.87 -2.08 12.03
CA THR A 468 7.99 -2.85 12.55
C THR A 468 9.00 -1.97 13.27
N ILE A 469 9.00 -2.06 14.60
CA ILE A 469 10.08 -1.55 15.47
C ILE A 469 11.10 -2.67 15.71
N SER A 470 10.62 -3.92 15.70
CA SER A 470 11.40 -5.14 15.88
C SER A 470 11.11 -6.14 14.75
N GLU A 471 12.03 -7.07 14.50
CA GLU A 471 11.75 -8.26 13.69
C GLU A 471 10.81 -9.24 14.44
N ASP A 472 10.77 -9.15 15.77
CA ASP A 472 9.85 -9.91 16.62
C ASP A 472 8.51 -9.18 16.79
N GLU A 473 7.51 -9.58 15.99
CA GLU A 473 6.15 -9.03 16.03
C GLU A 473 5.46 -9.21 17.40
N LEU A 474 5.88 -10.19 18.21
CA LEU A 474 5.29 -10.39 19.55
C LEU A 474 5.76 -9.32 20.52
N LEU A 475 7.04 -8.92 20.43
CA LEU A 475 7.62 -7.93 21.34
C LEU A 475 6.83 -6.61 21.31
N GLU A 476 6.33 -6.21 20.15
CA GLU A 476 5.51 -5.01 19.95
C GLU A 476 4.22 -4.99 20.78
N CYS A 477 3.68 -6.17 21.13
CA CYS A 477 2.48 -6.27 21.97
C CYS A 477 2.80 -6.18 23.48
N TYR A 478 4.05 -6.39 23.88
CA TYR A 478 4.43 -6.50 25.30
C TYR A 478 5.30 -5.34 25.80
N VAL A 479 5.98 -4.59 24.92
CA VAL A 479 6.87 -3.49 25.33
C VAL A 479 6.24 -2.13 25.11
N GLN A 480 6.48 -1.21 26.04
CA GLN A 480 6.21 0.20 25.80
C GLN A 480 7.20 0.74 24.77
N ILE A 481 6.70 1.48 23.79
CA ILE A 481 7.53 2.11 22.76
C ILE A 481 8.37 3.22 23.42
N PRO A 482 9.71 3.18 23.33
CA PRO A 482 10.58 4.18 23.96
C PRO A 482 10.62 5.46 23.13
N TRP A 483 9.63 6.34 23.30
CA TRP A 483 9.50 7.59 22.53
C TRP A 483 10.61 8.60 22.85
N GLU A 484 11.23 8.51 24.02
CA GLU A 484 12.24 9.43 24.53
C GLU A 484 13.44 9.51 23.59
N LYS A 485 13.94 8.36 23.13
CA LYS A 485 15.07 8.32 22.19
C LYS A 485 14.73 8.91 20.82
N LEU A 486 13.47 8.80 20.38
CA LEU A 486 13.01 9.50 19.19
C LEU A 486 12.95 11.02 19.44
N TYR A 487 12.43 11.46 20.58
CA TYR A 487 12.32 12.87 20.92
C TYR A 487 13.69 13.54 20.99
N ASP A 488 14.67 12.94 21.65
CA ASP A 488 16.05 13.44 21.70
C ASP A 488 16.64 13.60 20.28
N ALA A 489 16.36 12.65 19.39
CA ALA A 489 16.81 12.72 18.00
C ALA A 489 16.08 13.81 17.20
N GLN A 490 14.78 14.02 17.44
CA GLN A 490 14.02 15.10 16.83
C GLN A 490 14.52 16.46 17.29
N GLU A 491 14.78 16.64 18.57
CA GLU A 491 15.30 17.90 19.13
C GLU A 491 16.68 18.23 18.55
N ARG A 492 17.62 17.28 18.57
CA ARG A 492 18.95 17.45 17.94
C ARG A 492 18.86 17.79 16.46
N PHE A 493 17.96 17.14 15.72
CA PHE A 493 17.74 17.49 14.31
C PHE A 493 17.15 18.90 14.16
N GLY A 494 16.27 19.31 15.07
CA GLY A 494 15.73 20.67 15.14
C GLY A 494 16.82 21.71 15.36
N GLU A 495 17.75 21.47 16.30
CA GLU A 495 18.90 22.34 16.56
C GLU A 495 19.78 22.52 15.31
N GLU A 496 20.04 21.45 14.56
CA GLU A 496 20.79 21.51 13.30
C GLU A 496 20.06 22.34 12.23
N VAL A 497 18.75 22.25 12.17
CA VAL A 497 17.92 22.88 11.13
C VAL A 497 17.55 24.33 11.46
N ALA A 498 17.43 24.68 12.75
CA ALA A 498 16.99 25.99 13.23
C ALA A 498 17.76 27.18 12.60
N PRO A 499 19.10 27.16 12.46
CA PRO A 499 19.83 28.24 11.78
C PRO A 499 19.41 28.45 10.31
N HIS A 500 18.95 27.38 9.65
CA HIS A 500 18.50 27.42 8.26
C HIS A 500 17.02 27.82 8.14
N LEU A 501 16.23 27.74 9.21
CA LEU A 501 14.84 28.21 9.23
C LEU A 501 14.72 29.71 9.45
N LYS A 502 15.73 30.33 10.08
CA LYS A 502 15.77 31.78 10.34
C LYS A 502 15.70 32.58 9.05
N THR A 503 14.83 33.58 9.05
CA THR A 503 14.67 34.55 7.97
C THR A 503 14.77 35.96 8.51
N ASP A 504 15.15 36.93 7.68
CA ASP A 504 15.26 38.35 8.06
C ASP A 504 13.91 38.99 8.45
N ARG A 505 12.83 38.22 8.40
CA ARG A 505 11.45 38.63 8.68
C ARG A 505 10.83 37.64 9.66
N PRO A 506 9.86 38.07 10.50
CA PRO A 506 9.10 37.16 11.34
C PRO A 506 8.44 36.06 10.51
N ALA A 507 8.52 34.82 11.00
CA ALA A 507 8.24 33.62 10.22
C ALA A 507 6.79 33.52 9.73
N PHE A 508 5.85 34.04 10.52
CA PHE A 508 4.42 33.88 10.30
C PHE A 508 3.68 35.21 10.05
N LEU A 509 4.42 36.30 9.82
CA LEU A 509 3.80 37.57 9.43
C LEU A 509 3.19 37.45 8.04
N ARG A 510 1.93 37.90 7.89
CA ARG A 510 1.21 37.84 6.62
C ARG A 510 1.91 38.73 5.59
N GLN A 511 2.47 38.11 4.56
CA GLN A 511 3.15 38.87 3.51
C GLN A 511 2.13 39.55 2.59
N PRO A 512 2.36 40.82 2.20
CA PRO A 512 1.56 41.44 1.16
C PRO A 512 1.72 40.66 -0.15
N LYS A 513 0.65 40.60 -0.97
CA LYS A 513 0.72 39.96 -2.29
C LYS A 513 1.84 40.61 -3.11
N ASN A 514 2.82 39.79 -3.48
CA ASN A 514 3.97 40.18 -4.29
C ASN A 514 3.87 39.53 -5.67
N TYR A 515 3.71 40.35 -6.69
CA TYR A 515 3.64 39.90 -8.09
C TYR A 515 5.03 39.74 -8.72
N ILE A 516 6.09 40.21 -8.04
CA ILE A 516 7.47 40.10 -8.47
C ILE A 516 8.24 39.11 -7.57
N GLY A 517 9.22 38.41 -8.14
CA GLY A 517 10.06 37.42 -7.44
C GLY A 517 10.91 38.06 -6.33
N LEU A 518 11.33 37.27 -5.35
CA LEU A 518 12.05 37.75 -4.17
C LEU A 518 13.41 38.32 -4.57
N LYS A 519 14.11 37.69 -5.51
CA LYS A 519 15.39 38.18 -6.05
C LYS A 519 15.28 39.58 -6.64
N LYS A 520 14.15 39.91 -7.27
CA LYS A 520 13.88 41.27 -7.78
C LYS A 520 13.61 42.26 -6.65
N ILE A 521 12.90 41.84 -5.60
CA ILE A 521 12.64 42.67 -4.41
C ILE A 521 13.98 43.00 -3.72
N GLU A 522 14.85 42.02 -3.57
CA GLU A 522 16.19 42.20 -2.99
C GLU A 522 17.05 43.13 -3.84
N LEU A 523 17.07 42.95 -5.15
CA LEU A 523 17.77 43.86 -6.06
C LEU A 523 17.23 45.30 -5.97
N ILE A 524 15.90 45.48 -5.86
CA ILE A 524 15.31 46.81 -5.66
C ILE A 524 15.77 47.41 -4.33
N ARG A 525 15.79 46.62 -3.26
CA ARG A 525 16.22 47.04 -1.92
C ARG A 525 17.69 47.44 -1.89
N GLU A 526 18.56 46.63 -2.49
CA GLU A 526 19.99 46.86 -2.60
C GLU A 526 20.29 48.15 -3.38
N LEU A 527 19.77 48.27 -4.61
CA LEU A 527 19.99 49.45 -5.45
C LEU A 527 19.41 50.72 -4.82
N HIS A 528 18.26 50.63 -4.15
CA HIS A 528 17.68 51.77 -3.44
C HIS A 528 18.57 52.20 -2.26
N THR A 529 19.08 51.24 -1.48
CA THR A 529 19.99 51.53 -0.36
C THR A 529 21.31 52.14 -0.84
N ALA A 530 21.76 51.79 -2.04
CA ALA A 530 22.92 52.39 -2.70
C ALA A 530 22.64 53.77 -3.36
N GLY A 531 21.44 54.34 -3.19
CA GLY A 531 21.09 55.66 -3.73
C GLY A 531 20.84 55.70 -5.26
N VAL A 532 20.60 54.55 -5.89
CA VAL A 532 20.38 54.48 -7.34
C VAL A 532 19.00 55.09 -7.71
N PRO A 533 18.90 55.97 -8.73
CA PRO A 533 17.61 56.54 -9.14
C PRO A 533 16.58 55.48 -9.56
N VAL A 534 15.31 55.65 -9.14
CA VAL A 534 14.20 54.70 -9.37
C VAL A 534 14.07 54.23 -10.81
N LYS A 535 14.25 55.13 -11.80
CA LYS A 535 14.22 54.75 -13.23
C LYS A 535 15.30 53.73 -13.60
N LYS A 536 16.52 53.87 -13.04
CA LYS A 536 17.62 52.92 -13.25
C LYS A 536 17.33 51.59 -12.53
N ILE A 537 16.79 51.64 -11.30
CA ILE A 537 16.35 50.43 -10.57
C ILE A 537 15.31 49.64 -11.38
N ALA A 538 14.28 50.33 -11.90
CA ALA A 538 13.21 49.70 -12.67
C ALA A 538 13.75 48.99 -13.93
N LYS A 539 14.67 49.64 -14.65
CA LYS A 539 15.36 49.05 -15.80
C LYS A 539 16.19 47.83 -15.39
N ALA A 540 16.97 47.91 -14.32
CA ALA A 540 17.80 46.82 -13.83
C ALA A 540 16.98 45.59 -13.38
N ALA A 541 15.92 45.81 -12.61
CA ALA A 541 15.04 44.75 -12.11
C ALA A 541 14.03 44.24 -13.16
N LYS A 542 13.96 44.88 -14.33
CA LYS A 542 12.98 44.60 -15.40
C LYS A 542 11.54 44.62 -14.84
N VAL A 543 11.16 45.74 -14.22
CA VAL A 543 9.82 46.02 -13.66
C VAL A 543 9.43 47.46 -13.95
N SER A 544 8.16 47.83 -13.73
CA SER A 544 7.73 49.23 -13.86
C SER A 544 8.29 50.10 -12.73
N THR A 545 8.49 51.40 -12.98
CA THR A 545 8.87 52.39 -11.96
C THR A 545 7.88 52.41 -10.79
N MET A 546 6.58 52.29 -11.07
CA MET A 546 5.55 52.19 -10.02
C MET A 546 5.73 50.96 -9.12
N THR A 547 6.21 49.85 -9.66
CA THR A 547 6.51 48.67 -8.84
C THR A 547 7.66 48.95 -7.88
N VAL A 548 8.71 49.65 -8.34
CA VAL A 548 9.84 50.06 -7.51
C VAL A 548 9.38 50.97 -6.38
N TYR A 549 8.62 52.03 -6.68
CA TYR A 549 8.08 52.94 -5.65
C TYR A 549 7.27 52.19 -4.58
N ARG A 550 6.35 51.30 -4.99
CA ARG A 550 5.57 50.48 -4.04
C ARG A 550 6.43 49.59 -3.14
N GLN A 551 7.56 49.09 -3.63
CA GLN A 551 8.46 48.29 -2.79
C GLN A 551 9.29 49.16 -1.84
N ILE A 552 9.75 50.32 -2.30
CA ILE A 552 10.48 51.30 -1.47
C ILE A 552 9.59 51.76 -0.31
N GLU A 553 8.34 52.12 -0.59
CA GLU A 553 7.35 52.48 0.43
C GLU A 553 7.23 51.40 1.50
N ARG A 554 7.06 50.14 1.09
CA ARG A 554 7.02 48.99 2.02
C ARG A 554 8.30 48.81 2.83
N PHE A 555 9.47 49.05 2.24
CA PHE A 555 10.73 48.96 2.98
C PHE A 555 10.84 50.06 4.03
N ASN A 556 10.31 51.23 3.75
CA ASN A 556 10.24 52.32 4.71
C ASN A 556 9.25 51.97 5.83
N ASP A 557 8.09 51.41 5.52
CA ASP A 557 7.11 50.96 6.53
C ASP A 557 7.69 49.85 7.43
N GLU A 558 8.44 48.90 6.86
CA GLU A 558 9.17 47.87 7.60
C GLU A 558 10.19 48.49 8.58
N LYS A 559 10.92 49.53 8.16
CA LYS A 559 11.87 50.24 9.03
C LYS A 559 11.19 50.99 10.17
N HIS A 560 10.07 51.66 9.91
CA HIS A 560 9.31 52.39 10.95
C HIS A 560 8.72 51.41 11.98
N SER A 561 8.19 50.28 11.51
CA SER A 561 7.61 49.25 12.39
C SER A 561 8.66 48.60 13.29
N ASN A 562 9.88 48.38 12.78
CA ASN A 562 10.98 47.78 13.55
C ASN A 562 11.69 48.77 14.48
N GLY A 563 11.53 50.08 14.29
CA GLY A 563 12.15 51.12 15.14
C GLY A 563 11.32 51.54 16.36
N GLN A 564 10.10 51.03 16.51
CA GLN A 564 9.17 51.34 17.61
C GLN A 564 8.98 50.18 18.60
N CYS A 565 9.79 49.11 18.53
CA CYS A 565 9.78 48.01 19.50
C CYS A 565 10.94 48.12 20.49
#